data_AF-A0A6I1Z7F0-F1
#
_entry.id   AF-A0A6I1Z7F0-F1
#
_cell.length_a   1.000
_cell.length_b   1.000
_cell.length_c   1.000
_cell.angle_alpha   90.00
_cell.angle_beta   90.00
_cell.angle_gamma   90.00
#
_symmetry.space_group_name_H-M   'P 1'
#
loop_
_entity.id
_entity.type
_entity.pdbx_description
1 polymer ?
#
loop_
_entity_poly.entity_id
_entity_poly.type
_entity_poly.pdbx_seq_one_letter_code
_entity_poly.pdbx_strand_id
1 'polypeptide(L)'
;MASASWAAGSPPATDPLVDVVHGELTDRLGDVFAEPVDVLFHLAAAVSVECEADVDLGMRADVDTIRALLDAARAQSATGGPMPRVCSVR
;
A
#
# COMPACT_ATOMS: atom_id res chain seq x y z
N MET A 1 22.66 4.11 8.30
CA MET A 1 21.36 3.71 8.88
C MET A 1 20.76 4.89 9.62
N ALA A 2 20.24 5.88 8.89
CA ALA A 2 19.53 7.00 9.52
C ALA A 2 18.12 6.51 9.88
N SER A 3 17.86 6.29 11.16
CA SER A 3 16.50 6.07 11.65
C SER A 3 15.76 7.41 11.63
N ALA A 4 14.90 7.62 10.66
CA ALA A 4 13.90 8.68 10.77
C ALA A 4 12.95 8.30 11.92
N SER A 5 13.05 9.01 13.05
CA SER A 5 12.06 8.88 14.12
C SER A 5 10.80 9.60 13.67
N TRP A 6 9.84 8.86 13.13
CA TRP A 6 8.50 9.41 12.98
C TRP A 6 7.96 9.70 14.39
N ALA A 7 7.48 10.92 14.63
CA ALA A 7 6.64 11.15 15.81
C ALA A 7 5.40 10.28 15.63
N ALA A 8 5.01 9.51 16.66
CA ALA A 8 3.79 8.73 16.65
C ALA A 8 2.64 9.63 16.16
N GLY A 9 2.20 9.37 14.94
CA GLY A 9 1.20 10.13 14.23
C GLY A 9 -0.12 10.12 14.98
N SER A 10 -1.02 10.99 14.52
CA SER A 10 -2.37 11.12 15.05
C SER A 10 -2.97 9.74 15.38
N PRO A 11 -3.64 9.57 16.53
CA PRO A 11 -4.21 8.28 16.89
C PRO A 11 -5.07 7.76 15.74
N PRO A 12 -5.04 6.44 15.46
CA PRO A 12 -5.83 5.85 14.41
C PRO A 12 -7.30 6.26 14.60
N ALA A 13 -7.97 6.54 13.49
CA ALA A 13 -9.35 7.02 13.52
C ALA A 13 -10.21 6.06 14.34
N THR A 14 -10.86 6.56 15.39
CA THR A 14 -11.81 5.79 16.23
C THR A 14 -13.16 5.55 15.54
N ASP A 15 -13.25 5.78 14.24
CA ASP A 15 -14.47 5.59 13.47
C ASP A 15 -14.70 4.09 13.22
N PRO A 16 -15.88 3.54 13.54
CA PRO A 16 -16.17 2.12 13.34
C PRO A 16 -16.13 1.66 11.88
N LEU A 17 -16.08 2.59 10.91
CA LEU A 17 -15.94 2.30 9.48
C LEU A 17 -14.48 2.30 9.01
N VAL A 18 -13.51 2.57 9.89
CA VAL A 18 -12.10 2.71 9.52
C VAL A 18 -11.27 1.65 10.22
N ASP A 19 -10.75 0.71 9.43
CA ASP A 19 -9.72 -0.24 9.87
C ASP A 19 -8.33 0.25 9.49
N VAL A 20 -7.40 0.20 10.46
CA VAL A 20 -6.02 0.62 10.24
C VAL A 20 -5.10 -0.60 10.29
N VAL A 21 -4.48 -0.90 9.15
CA VAL A 21 -3.49 -1.96 9.03
C VAL A 21 -2.09 -1.33 9.07
N HIS A 22 -1.34 -1.59 10.14
CA HIS A 22 0.04 -1.13 10.30
C HIS A 22 1.05 -2.17 9.78
N GLY A 23 2.07 -1.71 9.03
CA GLY A 23 3.18 -2.54 8.54
C GLY A 23 3.61 -2.14 7.12
N GLU A 24 4.56 -2.89 6.57
CA GLU A 24 4.91 -2.80 5.14
C GLU A 24 3.75 -3.32 4.29
N LEU A 25 3.34 -2.55 3.28
CA LEU A 25 2.11 -2.82 2.54
C LEU A 25 2.14 -4.19 1.86
N THR A 26 3.27 -4.57 1.25
CA THR A 26 3.47 -5.86 0.59
C THR A 26 3.27 -7.05 1.52
N ASP A 27 3.63 -6.91 2.80
CA ASP A 27 3.48 -7.96 3.81
C ASP A 27 2.05 -8.03 4.39
N ARG A 28 1.23 -7.01 4.15
CA ARG A 28 -0.12 -6.85 4.72
C ARG A 28 -1.24 -6.93 3.68
N LEU A 29 -0.95 -7.29 2.43
CA LEU A 29 -1.95 -7.42 1.37
C LEU A 29 -3.06 -8.43 1.74
N GLY A 30 -2.74 -9.50 2.47
CA GLY A 30 -3.74 -10.46 2.93
C GLY A 30 -4.77 -9.84 3.88
N ASP A 31 -4.35 -8.92 4.76
CA ASP A 31 -5.26 -8.21 5.66
C ASP A 31 -6.06 -7.14 4.92
N VAL A 32 -5.42 -6.41 3.99
CA VAL A 32 -6.08 -5.36 3.19
C VAL A 32 -7.17 -5.93 2.27
N PHE A 33 -6.93 -7.12 1.70
CA PHE A 33 -7.88 -7.83 0.84
C PHE A 33 -8.65 -8.94 1.59
N ALA A 34 -8.72 -8.88 2.93
CA ALA A 34 -9.53 -9.80 3.72
C ALA A 34 -11.03 -9.66 3.41
N GLU A 35 -11.45 -8.45 3.02
CA GLU A 35 -12.76 -8.15 2.46
C GLU A 35 -12.63 -7.60 1.03
N PRO A 36 -13.68 -7.71 0.19
CA PRO A 36 -13.63 -7.21 -1.17
C PRO A 36 -13.38 -5.70 -1.25
N VAL A 37 -12.35 -5.31 -2.00
CA VAL A 37 -12.00 -3.92 -2.27
C VAL A 37 -12.69 -3.45 -3.56
N ASP A 38 -13.49 -2.39 -3.48
CA ASP A 38 -14.10 -1.76 -4.67
C ASP A 38 -13.20 -0.68 -5.29
N VAL A 39 -12.48 0.06 -4.45
CA VAL A 39 -11.63 1.19 -4.86
C VAL A 39 -10.33 1.17 -4.07
N LEU A 40 -9.20 1.28 -4.77
CA LEU A 40 -7.87 1.30 -4.20
C LEU A 40 -7.19 2.64 -4.49
N PHE A 41 -6.81 3.37 -3.45
CA PHE A 41 -6.00 4.58 -3.56
C PHE A 41 -4.57 4.28 -3.09
N HIS A 42 -3.62 4.19 -4.01
CA HIS A 42 -2.21 4.02 -3.69
C HIS A 42 -1.51 5.39 -3.69
N LEU A 43 -1.24 5.88 -2.48
CA LEU A 43 -0.65 7.21 -2.25
C LEU A 43 0.81 7.14 -1.79
N ALA A 44 1.32 5.93 -1.52
CA ALA A 44 2.70 5.74 -1.11
C ALA A 44 3.61 5.88 -2.34
N ALA A 45 4.67 6.66 -2.18
CA ALA A 45 5.76 6.77 -3.15
C ALA A 45 7.04 7.09 -2.38
N ALA A 46 8.15 6.46 -2.75
CA ALA A 46 9.44 6.81 -2.20
C ALA A 46 9.88 8.20 -2.69
N VAL A 47 10.52 8.96 -1.81
CA VAL A 47 10.97 10.32 -2.15
C VAL A 47 12.15 10.22 -3.11
N SER A 48 12.04 10.84 -4.29
CA SER A 48 12.96 10.63 -5.41
C SER A 48 14.45 10.83 -5.08
N VAL A 49 14.78 11.75 -4.16
CA VAL A 49 16.18 12.00 -3.74
C VAL A 49 16.79 10.79 -3.01
N GLU A 50 16.00 10.07 -2.21
CA GLU A 50 16.45 8.84 -1.56
C GLU A 50 16.55 7.70 -2.58
N CYS A 51 15.66 7.66 -3.57
CA CYS A 51 15.73 6.70 -4.68
C CYS A 51 16.93 6.90 -5.60
N GLU A 52 17.38 8.13 -5.82
CA GLU A 52 18.61 8.40 -6.57
C GLU A 52 19.86 7.88 -5.84
N ALA A 53 19.84 7.91 -4.50
CA ALA A 53 20.89 7.36 -3.66
C ALA A 53 20.79 5.82 -3.48
N ASP A 54 19.57 5.28 -3.56
CA ASP A 54 19.27 3.85 -3.42
C ASP A 54 18.14 3.44 -4.40
N VAL A 55 18.55 3.00 -5.58
CA VAL A 55 17.61 2.63 -6.66
C VAL A 55 16.79 1.40 -6.28
N ASP A 56 17.38 0.46 -5.54
CA ASP A 56 16.69 -0.76 -5.12
C ASP A 56 15.58 -0.46 -4.10
N LEU A 57 15.76 0.57 -3.26
CA LEU A 57 14.70 1.09 -2.41
C LEU A 57 13.55 1.63 -3.25
N GLY A 58 13.81 2.48 -4.24
CA GLY A 58 12.78 3.03 -5.12
C GLY A 58 12.02 1.96 -5.90
N MET A 59 12.73 0.97 -6.45
CA MET A 59 12.11 -0.16 -7.16
C MET A 59 11.20 -0.98 -6.24
N ARG A 60 11.65 -1.30 -5.02
CA ARG A 60 10.83 -2.03 -4.06
C ARG A 60 9.62 -1.23 -3.61
N ALA A 61 9.82 0.05 -3.27
CA ALA A 61 8.78 0.89 -2.69
C ALA A 61 7.66 1.20 -3.69
N ASP A 62 7.99 1.50 -4.96
CA ASP A 62 7.00 1.99 -5.92
C ASP A 62 6.57 0.87 -6.88
N VAL A 63 7.53 0.22 -7.55
CA VAL A 63 7.25 -0.73 -8.65
C VAL A 63 6.77 -2.07 -8.12
N ASP A 64 7.48 -2.65 -7.16
CA ASP A 64 7.07 -3.94 -6.61
C ASP A 64 5.78 -3.82 -5.81
N THR A 65 5.60 -2.74 -5.05
CA THR A 65 4.36 -2.48 -4.30
C THR A 65 3.15 -2.37 -5.21
N ILE A 66 3.21 -1.53 -6.27
CA ILE A 66 2.05 -1.38 -7.17
C ILE A 66 1.76 -2.69 -7.92
N ARG A 67 2.81 -3.43 -8.32
CA ARG A 67 2.64 -4.74 -8.94
C ARG A 67 1.91 -5.72 -8.01
N ALA A 68 2.34 -5.80 -6.75
CA ALA A 68 1.72 -6.68 -5.77
C ALA A 68 0.25 -6.31 -5.48
N LEU A 69 -0.07 -5.01 -5.43
CA LEU A 69 -1.45 -4.52 -5.29
C LEU A 69 -2.33 -4.93 -6.49
N LEU A 70 -1.81 -4.79 -7.71
CA LEU A 70 -2.54 -5.19 -8.92
C LEU A 70 -2.75 -6.70 -9.00
N ASP A 71 -1.75 -7.49 -8.55
CA ASP A 71 -1.86 -8.95 -8.47
C ASP A 71 -2.94 -9.37 -7.45
N ALA A 72 -2.98 -8.73 -6.28
CA ALA A 72 -4.02 -8.98 -5.26
C ALA A 72 -5.42 -8.59 -5.76
N ALA A 73 -5.56 -7.42 -6.39
CA ALA A 73 -6.80 -6.96 -7.02
C ALA A 73 -7.30 -7.95 -8.08
N ARG A 74 -6.39 -8.47 -8.91
CA ARG A 74 -6.70 -9.49 -9.91
C ARG A 74 -7.15 -10.80 -9.27
N ALA A 75 -6.48 -11.23 -8.20
CA ALA A 75 -6.83 -12.46 -7.49
C ALA A 75 -8.26 -12.37 -6.89
N GLN A 76 -8.61 -11.25 -6.26
CA GLN A 76 -9.96 -10.99 -5.77
C GLN A 76 -11.02 -11.15 -6.88
N SER A 77 -10.79 -10.53 -8.05
CA SER A 77 -11.73 -10.64 -9.17
C SER A 77 -11.83 -12.06 -9.71
N ALA A 78 -10.71 -12.80 -9.75
CA ALA A 78 -10.68 -14.19 -10.19
C ALA A 78 -11.50 -15.11 -9.26
N THR A 79 -11.63 -14.76 -7.98
CA THR A 79 -12.46 -15.49 -7.01
C THR A 79 -13.91 -15.00 -6.95
N GLY A 80 -14.35 -14.13 -7.88
CA GLY A 80 -15.73 -13.66 -7.99
C GLY A 80 -16.03 -12.35 -7.25
N GLY A 81 -15.02 -11.69 -6.68
CA GLY A 81 -15.15 -10.34 -6.14
C GLY A 81 -15.19 -9.27 -7.25
N PRO A 82 -15.45 -7.99 -6.90
CA PRO A 82 -15.42 -6.89 -7.85
C PRO A 82 -14.01 -6.68 -8.40
N MET A 83 -13.90 -6.00 -9.54
CA MET A 83 -12.64 -5.49 -10.06
C MET A 83 -12.35 -4.13 -9.41
N PRO A 84 -11.32 -4.00 -8.56
CA PRO A 84 -11.04 -2.74 -7.89
C PRO A 84 -10.71 -1.63 -8.89
N ARG A 85 -11.24 -0.43 -8.66
CA ARG A 85 -10.84 0.78 -9.38
C ARG A 85 -9.59 1.34 -8.74
N VAL A 86 -8.46 1.32 -9.46
CA VAL A 86 -7.16 1.73 -8.93
C VAL A 86 -6.86 3.18 -9.29
N CYS A 87 -6.54 3.99 -8.29
CA CYS A 87 -6.00 5.33 -8.43
C CYS A 87 -4.63 5.36 -7.75
N SER A 88 -3.56 5.55 -8.53
CA SER A 88 -2.19 5.69 -8.01
C SER A 88 -1.68 7.07 -8.36
N VAL A 89 -1.02 7.71 -7.41
CA VAL A 89 -0.20 8.90 -7.70
C VAL A 89 1.09 8.45 -8.40
N ARG A 90 1.69 9.35 -9.17
CA ARG A 90 3.06 9.24 -9.69
C ARG A 90 3.84 10.43 -9.15
#